data_AF-A0A0H4X0P2-F1
#
_entry.id   AF-A0A0H4X0P2-F1
#
_cell.length_a   1.000
_cell.length_b   1.000
_cell.length_c   1.000
_cell.angle_alpha   90.00
_cell.angle_beta   90.00
_cell.angle_gamma   90.00
#
_symmetry.space_group_name_H-M   'P 1'
#
loop_
_entity.id
_entity.type
_entity.pdbx_description
1 polymer ?
#
loop_
_entity_poly.entity_id
_entity_poly.type
_entity_poly.pdbx_seq_one_letter_code
_entity_poly.pdbx_strand_id
1 'polypeptide(L)'
;MLRQLLLSDFRTEGPAAGHGWLLVQREFPSVQIAPLSAGRGARVLSLDAAEWNAQSFDPLAWDGRILDAAESTEWLAIHLTGASREALTVAALEILTRYQCLIARGNAASSVPAFRRLLARHRALHDLKHPASRADFYRALDTWQWVLRLRPEVDAPVQAAALLRAVEQPRGADRLAWILEEAGADDALCRRVRELVMRGGPTGNARDVALLEAADALSFFTRDASAFSRETTPEHRRRHVARTLARLRPEHLPWLGQVRVAPAMCAQLESLLGAVFPPADARAGPLARPGVNTGPS
;
A
#
# COMPACT_ATOMS: atom_id res chain seq x y z
N MET A 1 2.95 -7.97 14.89
CA MET A 1 2.03 -7.92 13.72
C MET A 1 0.71 -7.28 14.15
N LEU A 2 0.05 -6.53 13.26
CA LEU A 2 -1.28 -5.98 13.53
C LEU A 2 -2.32 -7.10 13.34
N ARG A 3 -2.96 -7.52 14.44
CA ARG A 3 -3.87 -8.66 14.45
C ARG A 3 -5.32 -8.27 14.71
N GLN A 4 -5.55 -7.11 15.34
CA GLN A 4 -6.87 -6.73 15.81
C GLN A 4 -7.14 -5.23 15.64
N LEU A 5 -8.39 -4.93 15.32
CA LEU A 5 -8.98 -3.61 15.42
C LEU A 5 -10.02 -3.66 16.55
N LEU A 6 -9.81 -2.85 17.58
CA LEU A 6 -10.68 -2.71 18.73
C LEU A 6 -11.50 -1.43 18.59
N LEU A 7 -12.76 -1.47 19.01
CA LEU A 7 -13.69 -0.37 18.79
C LEU A 7 -14.42 -0.03 20.10
N SER A 8 -14.50 1.25 20.44
CA SER A 8 -15.17 1.74 21.67
C SER A 8 -16.68 1.85 21.58
N ASP A 9 -17.22 2.12 20.39
CA ASP A 9 -18.65 2.32 20.16
C ASP A 9 -19.45 1.02 20.24
N PHE A 10 -18.75 -0.11 20.13
CA PHE A 10 -19.26 -1.42 20.47
C PHE A 10 -19.11 -1.67 21.96
N ARG A 11 -20.22 -1.50 22.68
CA ARG A 11 -20.44 -2.15 23.99
C ARG A 11 -20.25 -3.68 23.82
N THR A 12 -20.40 -4.43 24.91
CA THR A 12 -20.12 -5.89 25.04
C THR A 12 -20.58 -6.81 23.88
N GLU A 13 -21.51 -6.38 23.04
CA GLU A 13 -22.09 -7.14 21.92
C GLU A 13 -21.27 -7.10 20.61
N GLY A 14 -20.23 -6.24 20.51
CA GLY A 14 -19.32 -6.21 19.36
C GLY A 14 -19.92 -5.57 18.09
N PRO A 15 -19.17 -5.59 16.96
CA PRO A 15 -19.60 -4.96 15.71
C PRO A 15 -20.92 -5.53 15.19
N ALA A 16 -22.01 -4.78 15.31
CA ALA A 16 -23.29 -5.17 14.73
C ALA A 16 -23.16 -5.30 13.20
N ALA A 17 -23.66 -6.39 12.63
CA ALA A 17 -23.75 -6.58 11.19
C ALA A 17 -24.61 -5.46 10.59
N GLY A 18 -24.01 -4.52 9.84
CA GLY A 18 -24.78 -3.46 9.18
C GLY A 18 -24.09 -2.14 8.82
N HIS A 19 -22.82 -1.89 9.18
CA HIS A 19 -22.23 -0.53 9.06
C HIS A 19 -20.88 -0.48 8.31
N GLY A 20 -20.71 -1.30 7.28
CA GLY A 20 -19.48 -1.35 6.49
C GLY A 20 -18.32 -2.11 7.16
N TRP A 21 -18.47 -2.61 8.39
CA TRP A 21 -17.49 -3.52 8.99
C TRP A 21 -17.29 -4.82 8.20
N LEU A 22 -18.31 -5.29 7.49
CA LEU A 22 -18.18 -6.39 6.54
C LEU A 22 -17.21 -6.04 5.39
N LEU A 23 -17.19 -4.78 4.94
CA LEU A 23 -16.23 -4.30 3.96
C LEU A 23 -14.82 -4.34 4.53
N VAL A 24 -14.61 -3.86 5.76
CA VAL A 24 -13.32 -3.94 6.46
C VAL A 24 -12.85 -5.38 6.60
N GLN A 25 -13.72 -6.29 7.05
CA GLN A 25 -13.39 -7.70 7.25
C GLN A 25 -13.10 -8.40 5.91
N ARG A 26 -13.86 -8.09 4.86
CA ARG A 26 -13.60 -8.62 3.50
C ARG A 26 -12.25 -8.16 2.97
N GLU A 27 -11.92 -6.90 3.25
CA GLU A 27 -10.68 -6.29 2.79
C GLU A 27 -9.45 -6.80 3.56
N PHE A 28 -9.59 -6.98 4.88
CA PHE A 28 -8.53 -7.39 5.80
C PHE A 28 -8.95 -8.63 6.60
N PRO A 29 -9.05 -9.81 5.95
CA PRO A 29 -9.64 -11.00 6.56
C PRO A 29 -8.87 -11.55 7.77
N SER A 30 -7.58 -11.23 7.90
CA SER A 30 -6.75 -11.64 9.03
C SER A 30 -6.81 -10.69 10.23
N VAL A 31 -7.43 -9.52 10.07
CA VAL A 31 -7.65 -8.57 11.18
C VAL A 31 -8.97 -8.93 11.84
N GLN A 32 -8.94 -9.15 13.15
CA GLN A 32 -10.15 -9.36 13.93
C GLN A 32 -10.73 -8.00 14.33
N ILE A 33 -12.02 -7.79 14.08
CA ILE A 33 -12.75 -6.61 14.54
C ILE A 33 -13.52 -7.01 15.80
N ALA A 34 -13.24 -6.38 16.93
CA ALA A 34 -13.74 -6.83 18.24
C ALA A 34 -14.03 -5.66 19.20
N PRO A 35 -14.90 -5.87 20.22
CA PRO A 35 -15.06 -4.88 21.28
C PRO A 35 -13.76 -4.71 22.09
N LEU A 36 -13.56 -3.55 22.72
CA LEU A 36 -12.35 -3.23 23.50
C LEU A 36 -12.00 -4.31 24.55
N SER A 37 -12.99 -4.93 25.17
CA SER A 37 -12.79 -5.99 26.18
C SER A 37 -12.09 -7.25 25.66
N ALA A 38 -12.07 -7.45 24.33
CA ALA A 38 -11.38 -8.57 23.68
C ALA A 38 -9.86 -8.34 23.54
N GLY A 39 -9.36 -7.13 23.78
CA GLY A 39 -7.95 -6.77 23.64
C GLY A 39 -7.02 -7.24 24.77
N ARG A 40 -7.44 -8.20 25.62
CA ARG A 40 -6.58 -8.66 26.74
C ARG A 40 -5.29 -9.29 26.22
N GLY A 41 -4.15 -8.80 26.71
CA GLY A 41 -2.83 -9.29 26.32
C GLY A 41 -2.26 -8.64 25.05
N ALA A 42 -3.05 -7.84 24.33
CA ALA A 42 -2.56 -7.07 23.20
C ALA A 42 -1.90 -5.76 23.67
N ARG A 43 -0.89 -5.30 22.92
CA ARG A 43 -0.45 -3.90 23.02
C ARG A 43 -1.51 -3.06 22.31
N VAL A 44 -2.24 -2.24 23.07
CA VAL A 44 -3.31 -1.40 22.52
C VAL A 44 -2.79 0.01 22.26
N LEU A 45 -2.99 0.52 21.05
CA LEU A 45 -2.79 1.93 20.70
C LEU A 45 -4.14 2.56 20.40
N SER A 46 -4.52 3.59 21.17
CA SER A 46 -5.77 4.32 20.94
C SER A 46 -5.56 5.47 19.97
N LEU A 47 -6.51 5.62 19.05
CA LEU A 47 -6.56 6.70 18.06
C LEU A 47 -8.00 7.20 17.93
N ASP A 48 -8.17 8.50 18.09
CA ASP A 48 -9.44 9.14 17.79
C ASP A 48 -9.60 9.30 16.27
N ALA A 49 -10.73 8.84 15.71
CA ALA A 49 -10.98 8.91 14.29
C ALA A 49 -11.19 10.36 13.80
N ALA A 50 -11.64 11.28 14.65
CA ALA A 50 -11.66 12.70 14.31
C ALA A 50 -10.24 13.28 14.26
N GLU A 51 -9.36 12.85 15.17
CA GLU A 51 -7.93 13.24 15.16
C GLU A 51 -7.24 12.73 13.89
N TRP A 52 -7.46 11.46 13.51
CA TRP A 52 -6.94 10.88 12.26
C TRP A 52 -7.32 11.71 11.01
N ASN A 53 -8.56 12.20 10.99
CA ASN A 53 -9.10 12.99 9.89
C ASN A 53 -8.67 14.46 9.93
N ALA A 54 -8.14 14.96 11.05
CA ALA A 54 -7.73 16.34 11.19
C ALA A 54 -6.57 16.70 10.25
N GLN A 55 -6.55 17.95 9.76
CA GLN A 55 -5.46 18.46 8.93
C GLN A 55 -4.13 18.55 9.67
N SER A 56 -4.19 18.68 10.99
CA SER A 56 -3.02 18.73 11.88
C SER A 56 -2.44 17.36 12.21
N PHE A 57 -3.07 16.26 11.79
CA PHE A 57 -2.59 14.93 12.07
C PHE A 57 -1.20 14.70 11.45
N ASP A 58 -0.25 14.24 12.27
CA ASP A 58 1.09 13.87 11.80
C ASP A 58 1.18 12.34 11.56
N PRO A 59 1.02 11.87 10.31
CA PRO A 59 1.11 10.45 10.02
C PRO A 59 2.50 9.86 10.26
N LEU A 60 3.58 10.67 10.20
CA LEU A 60 4.94 10.17 10.43
C LEU A 60 5.19 9.90 11.92
N ALA A 61 4.70 10.79 12.79
CA ALA A 61 4.78 10.59 14.23
C ALA A 61 3.95 9.36 14.66
N TRP A 62 2.76 9.20 14.09
CA TRP A 62 1.91 8.04 14.35
C TRP A 62 2.52 6.74 13.80
N ASP A 63 3.15 6.77 12.62
CA ASP A 63 3.89 5.62 12.07
C ASP A 63 4.96 5.13 13.03
N GLY A 64 5.77 6.03 13.59
CA GLY A 64 6.79 5.65 14.58
C GLY A 64 6.19 4.86 15.74
N ARG A 65 5.09 5.36 16.33
CA ARG A 65 4.39 4.70 17.45
C ARG A 65 3.87 3.30 17.08
N ILE A 66 3.27 3.16 15.89
CA ILE A 66 2.71 1.89 15.43
C ILE A 66 3.80 0.87 15.15
N LEU A 67 4.88 1.27 14.45
CA LEU A 67 5.97 0.37 14.10
C LEU A 67 6.77 -0.05 15.34
N ASP A 68 7.09 0.87 16.24
CA ASP A 68 7.76 0.57 17.52
C ASP A 68 6.92 -0.44 18.34
N ALA A 69 5.60 -0.21 18.42
CA ALA A 69 4.71 -1.14 19.10
C ALA A 69 4.70 -2.52 18.41
N ALA A 70 4.64 -2.56 17.08
CA ALA A 70 4.62 -3.80 16.30
C ALA A 70 5.92 -4.63 16.39
N GLU A 71 7.06 -3.98 16.64
CA GLU A 71 8.34 -4.64 16.87
C GLU A 71 8.44 -5.21 18.29
N SER A 72 7.79 -4.56 19.27
CA SER A 72 7.79 -5.00 20.68
C SER A 72 6.80 -6.12 21.00
N THR A 73 5.85 -6.41 20.10
CA THR A 73 4.80 -7.40 20.34
C THR A 73 4.33 -8.11 19.08
N GLU A 74 4.00 -9.39 19.22
CA GLU A 74 3.30 -10.11 18.15
C GLU A 74 1.81 -9.75 18.06
N TRP A 75 1.25 -9.19 19.14
CA TRP A 75 -0.18 -8.95 19.29
C TRP A 75 -0.46 -7.45 19.47
N LEU A 76 -0.45 -6.73 18.35
CA LEU A 76 -0.82 -5.31 18.30
C LEU A 76 -2.31 -5.16 18.00
N ALA A 77 -2.95 -4.25 18.73
CA ALA A 77 -4.32 -3.82 18.51
C ALA A 77 -4.41 -2.30 18.38
N ILE A 78 -5.24 -1.82 17.45
CA ILE A 78 -5.56 -0.39 17.33
C ILE A 78 -6.98 -0.18 17.85
N HIS A 79 -7.15 0.74 18.78
CA HIS A 79 -8.42 1.08 19.38
C HIS A 79 -8.96 2.39 18.81
N LEU A 80 -10.08 2.35 18.08
CA LEU A 80 -10.69 3.54 17.47
C LEU A 80 -11.84 4.12 18.31
N THR A 81 -11.86 5.46 18.42
CA THR A 81 -12.86 6.24 19.17
C THR A 81 -13.31 7.49 18.40
N GLY A 82 -14.27 8.23 18.96
CA GLY A 82 -14.46 9.66 18.62
C GLY A 82 -15.26 10.00 17.36
N ALA A 83 -15.84 9.01 16.66
CA ALA A 83 -16.61 9.27 15.43
C ALA A 83 -17.89 8.43 15.33
N SER A 84 -18.75 8.79 14.38
CA SER A 84 -19.91 7.97 13.99
C SER A 84 -19.46 6.63 13.40
N ARG A 85 -20.36 5.63 13.39
CA ARG A 85 -20.05 4.29 12.87
C ARG A 85 -19.49 4.29 11.45
N GLU A 86 -20.05 5.11 10.56
CA GLU A 86 -19.58 5.21 9.17
C GLU A 86 -18.18 5.82 9.08
N ALA A 87 -17.93 6.90 9.83
CA ALA A 87 -16.61 7.54 9.88
C ALA A 87 -15.55 6.63 10.52
N LEU A 88 -15.92 5.80 11.50
CA LEU A 88 -15.04 4.78 12.07
C LEU A 88 -14.67 3.71 11.03
N THR A 89 -15.63 3.26 10.20
CA THR A 89 -15.36 2.31 9.12
C THR A 89 -14.39 2.89 8.08
N VAL A 90 -14.58 4.15 7.67
CA VAL A 90 -13.66 4.82 6.73
C VAL A 90 -12.26 4.95 7.34
N ALA A 91 -12.16 5.46 8.58
CA ALA A 91 -10.88 5.57 9.28
C ALA A 91 -10.19 4.20 9.42
N ALA A 92 -10.95 3.14 9.73
CA ALA A 92 -10.42 1.78 9.81
C ALA A 92 -9.83 1.31 8.47
N LEU A 93 -10.52 1.53 7.34
CA LEU A 93 -9.99 1.16 6.02
C LEU A 93 -8.70 1.91 5.70
N GLU A 94 -8.64 3.21 5.98
CA GLU A 94 -7.45 4.04 5.74
C GLU A 94 -6.27 3.62 6.63
N ILE A 95 -6.52 3.42 7.92
CA ILE A 95 -5.51 3.00 8.90
C ILE A 95 -4.96 1.61 8.55
N LEU A 96 -5.85 0.65 8.28
CA LEU A 96 -5.44 -0.72 7.91
C LEU A 96 -4.72 -0.74 6.56
N THR A 97 -5.09 0.11 5.62
CA THR A 97 -4.34 0.29 4.37
C THR A 97 -2.94 0.85 4.65
N ARG A 98 -2.82 1.90 5.50
CA ARG A 98 -1.52 2.48 5.88
C ARG A 98 -0.57 1.49 6.55
N TYR A 99 -1.13 0.54 7.29
CA TYR A 99 -0.39 -0.44 8.10
C TYR A 99 -0.52 -1.87 7.58
N GLN A 100 -0.89 -2.07 6.31
CA GLN A 100 -1.03 -3.41 5.74
C GLN A 100 0.28 -4.21 5.74
N CYS A 101 1.43 -3.55 5.74
CA CYS A 101 2.74 -4.20 5.91
C CYS A 101 2.88 -4.96 7.24
N LEU A 102 2.02 -4.68 8.22
CA LEU A 102 1.95 -5.37 9.52
C LEU A 102 0.85 -6.44 9.58
N ILE A 103 -0.02 -6.50 8.57
CA ILE A 103 -1.17 -7.40 8.50
C ILE A 103 -0.74 -8.69 7.79
N ALA A 104 -1.14 -9.83 8.34
CA ALA A 104 -0.86 -11.10 7.70
C ALA A 104 -1.72 -11.26 6.43
N ARG A 105 -1.08 -11.27 5.26
CA ARG A 105 -1.70 -11.63 3.98
C ARG A 105 -0.72 -12.47 3.18
N GLY A 106 -1.24 -13.48 2.50
CA GLY A 106 -0.47 -14.33 1.61
C GLY A 106 -1.42 -15.13 0.73
N ASN A 107 -0.85 -15.91 -0.18
CA ASN A 107 -1.56 -16.86 -1.03
C ASN A 107 -0.81 -18.19 -1.03
N ALA A 108 -1.22 -19.15 -1.88
CA ALA A 108 -0.57 -20.44 -1.98
C ALA A 108 0.94 -20.31 -2.30
N ALA A 109 1.32 -19.37 -3.18
CA ALA A 109 2.69 -19.17 -3.60
C ALA A 109 3.59 -18.55 -2.51
N SER A 110 3.07 -17.71 -1.61
CA SER A 110 3.82 -17.22 -0.44
C SER A 110 3.74 -18.12 0.79
N SER A 111 2.91 -19.16 0.76
CA SER A 111 2.78 -20.11 1.86
C SER A 111 3.85 -21.22 1.85
N VAL A 112 4.60 -21.36 0.75
CA VAL A 112 5.63 -22.39 0.61
C VAL A 112 6.88 -22.10 1.45
N PRO A 113 7.64 -23.12 1.90
CA PRO A 113 8.82 -22.92 2.75
C PRO A 113 9.89 -21.99 2.16
N ALA A 114 10.14 -22.06 0.84
CA ALA A 114 11.12 -21.20 0.18
C ALA A 114 10.75 -19.71 0.30
N PHE A 115 9.48 -19.35 0.11
CA PHE A 115 9.04 -17.97 0.23
C PHE A 115 9.09 -17.45 1.68
N ARG A 116 8.80 -18.31 2.66
CA ARG A 116 8.97 -17.96 4.09
C ARG A 116 10.44 -17.68 4.43
N ARG A 117 11.38 -18.48 3.91
CA ARG A 117 12.82 -18.21 4.05
C ARG A 117 13.22 -16.91 3.37
N LEU A 118 12.67 -16.61 2.19
CA LEU A 118 12.89 -15.33 1.51
C LEU A 118 12.45 -14.14 2.38
N LEU A 119 11.25 -14.18 2.97
CA LEU A 119 10.78 -13.13 3.88
C LEU A 119 11.69 -12.98 5.11
N ALA A 120 12.09 -14.10 5.73
CA ALA A 120 13.01 -14.09 6.86
C ALA A 120 14.38 -13.50 6.47
N ARG A 121 14.92 -13.88 5.29
CA ARG A 121 16.19 -13.36 4.81
C ARG A 121 16.09 -11.88 4.48
N HIS A 122 15.04 -11.47 3.78
CA HIS A 122 14.77 -10.07 3.49
C HIS A 122 14.75 -9.25 4.78
N ARG A 123 14.01 -9.66 5.82
CA ARG A 123 14.02 -9.02 7.14
C ARG A 123 15.42 -8.90 7.74
N ALA A 124 16.27 -9.91 7.60
CA ALA A 124 17.63 -9.92 8.12
C ALA A 124 18.60 -8.98 7.38
N LEU A 125 18.24 -8.51 6.17
CA LEU A 125 19.04 -7.52 5.44
C LEU A 125 18.92 -6.10 5.99
N HIS A 126 17.91 -5.84 6.80
CA HIS A 126 17.59 -4.52 7.31
C HIS A 126 17.92 -4.42 8.80
N ASP A 127 18.69 -3.41 9.14
CA ASP A 127 18.88 -2.98 10.53
C ASP A 127 17.69 -2.10 10.93
N LEU A 128 16.69 -2.67 11.58
CA LEU A 128 15.50 -1.90 11.97
C LEU A 128 15.78 -0.87 13.07
N LYS A 129 16.95 -0.89 13.72
CA LYS A 129 17.35 0.19 14.62
C LYS A 129 17.70 1.46 13.85
N HIS A 130 18.08 1.33 12.57
CA HIS A 130 18.36 2.46 11.70
C HIS A 130 17.08 2.93 10.98
N PRO A 131 16.61 4.18 11.18
CA PRO A 131 15.32 4.63 10.65
C PRO A 131 15.14 4.49 9.14
N ALA A 132 16.17 4.77 8.34
CA ALA A 132 16.09 4.65 6.88
C ALA A 132 15.99 3.18 6.44
N SER A 133 16.80 2.30 7.04
CA SER A 133 16.76 0.86 6.75
C SER A 133 15.42 0.24 7.16
N ARG A 134 14.84 0.72 8.27
CA ARG A 134 13.50 0.36 8.71
C ARG A 134 12.42 0.83 7.74
N ALA A 135 12.50 2.08 7.27
CA ALA A 135 11.56 2.60 6.27
C ALA A 135 11.59 1.79 4.98
N ASP A 136 12.79 1.43 4.49
CA ASP A 136 12.98 0.58 3.31
C ASP A 136 12.34 -0.81 3.48
N PHE A 137 12.55 -1.44 4.64
CA PHE A 137 11.95 -2.75 4.95
C PHE A 137 10.42 -2.71 4.90
N TYR A 138 9.81 -1.72 5.57
CA TYR A 138 8.36 -1.61 5.60
C TYR A 138 7.76 -1.18 4.25
N ARG A 139 8.47 -0.36 3.46
CA ARG A 139 8.08 -0.06 2.07
C ARG A 139 8.07 -1.31 1.21
N ALA A 140 9.10 -2.15 1.32
CA ALA A 140 9.18 -3.42 0.58
C ALA A 140 8.01 -4.35 0.91
N LEU A 141 7.69 -4.50 2.20
CA LEU A 141 6.52 -5.25 2.64
C LEU A 141 5.21 -4.64 2.14
N ASP A 142 5.04 -3.32 2.21
CA ASP A 142 3.84 -2.63 1.73
C ASP A 142 3.62 -2.82 0.23
N THR A 143 4.69 -2.71 -0.57
CA THR A 143 4.66 -2.99 -2.01
C THR A 143 4.24 -4.45 -2.29
N TRP A 144 4.79 -5.42 -1.56
CA TRP A 144 4.37 -6.82 -1.68
C TRP A 144 2.89 -7.04 -1.31
N GLN A 145 2.41 -6.36 -0.26
CA GLN A 145 1.01 -6.39 0.14
C GLN A 145 0.08 -5.81 -0.94
N TRP A 146 0.48 -4.70 -1.57
CA TRP A 146 -0.25 -4.14 -2.72
C TRP A 146 -0.30 -5.10 -3.91
N VAL A 147 0.78 -5.82 -4.21
CA VAL A 147 0.77 -6.86 -5.26
C VAL A 147 -0.29 -7.92 -4.99
N LEU A 148 -0.38 -8.42 -3.75
CA LEU A 148 -1.39 -9.40 -3.34
C LEU A 148 -2.82 -8.82 -3.32
N ARG A 149 -2.96 -7.52 -3.08
CA ARG A 149 -4.26 -6.85 -3.05
C ARG A 149 -4.80 -6.59 -4.46
N LEU A 150 -3.92 -6.19 -5.37
CA LEU A 150 -4.24 -5.93 -6.78
C LEU A 150 -4.42 -7.24 -7.59
N ARG A 151 -3.67 -8.30 -7.25
CA ARG A 151 -3.76 -9.62 -7.89
C ARG A 151 -3.55 -10.75 -6.87
N PRO A 152 -4.59 -11.23 -6.18
CA PRO A 152 -4.49 -12.21 -5.09
C PRO A 152 -3.83 -13.54 -5.46
N GLU A 153 -3.94 -13.96 -6.71
CA GLU A 153 -3.45 -15.22 -7.27
C GLU A 153 -2.03 -15.13 -7.86
N VAL A 154 -1.34 -14.00 -7.67
CA VAL A 154 0.00 -13.76 -8.23
C VAL A 154 1.02 -14.80 -7.78
N ASP A 155 1.89 -15.22 -8.70
CA ASP A 155 2.90 -16.25 -8.48
C ASP A 155 4.07 -15.79 -7.57
N ALA A 156 4.92 -16.74 -7.18
CA ALA A 156 6.06 -16.47 -6.30
C ALA A 156 7.10 -15.50 -6.91
N PRO A 157 7.49 -15.60 -8.20
CA PRO A 157 8.45 -14.67 -8.79
C PRO A 157 8.03 -13.21 -8.72
N VAL A 158 6.76 -12.88 -9.01
CA VAL A 158 6.31 -11.49 -8.97
C VAL A 158 6.24 -10.99 -7.52
N GLN A 159 5.81 -11.83 -6.57
CA GLN A 159 5.84 -11.47 -5.15
C GLN A 159 7.28 -11.22 -4.64
N ALA A 160 8.23 -12.08 -5.02
CA ALA A 160 9.64 -11.92 -4.66
C ALA A 160 10.25 -10.66 -5.29
N ALA A 161 9.93 -10.36 -6.56
CA ALA A 161 10.34 -9.13 -7.22
C ALA A 161 9.81 -7.88 -6.50
N ALA A 162 8.57 -7.91 -5.99
CA ALA A 162 8.00 -6.80 -5.22
C ALA A 162 8.81 -6.49 -3.95
N LEU A 163 9.23 -7.52 -3.21
CA LEU A 163 10.05 -7.39 -2.00
C LEU A 163 11.45 -6.85 -2.31
N LEU A 164 12.06 -7.32 -3.40
CA LEU A 164 13.48 -7.10 -3.68
C LEU A 164 13.74 -5.82 -4.48
N ARG A 165 12.77 -5.32 -5.26
CA ARG A 165 12.86 -4.03 -5.98
C ARG A 165 13.07 -2.84 -5.06
N ALA A 166 12.55 -2.90 -3.83
CA ALA A 166 12.73 -1.83 -2.85
C ALA A 166 14.16 -1.75 -2.28
N VAL A 167 15.00 -2.78 -2.49
CA VAL A 167 16.36 -2.88 -1.95
C VAL A 167 17.42 -2.36 -2.95
N GLU A 168 17.02 -1.69 -4.03
CA GLU A 168 17.94 -1.25 -5.08
C GLU A 168 18.95 -0.20 -4.61
N GLN A 169 20.13 -0.70 -4.24
CA GLN A 169 21.41 -0.02 -4.21
C GLN A 169 22.28 -0.48 -5.40
N PRO A 170 23.33 0.27 -5.78
CA PRO A 170 24.12 0.05 -7.02
C PRO A 170 24.90 -1.28 -7.18
N ARG A 171 24.62 -2.31 -6.37
CA ARG A 171 25.19 -3.68 -6.48
C ARG A 171 24.09 -4.75 -6.68
N GLY A 172 23.00 -4.39 -7.37
CA GLY A 172 21.70 -5.06 -7.29
C GLY A 172 21.62 -6.52 -7.74
N ALA A 173 22.29 -6.90 -8.84
CA ALA A 173 22.10 -8.22 -9.44
C ALA A 173 22.72 -9.37 -8.62
N ASP A 174 23.94 -9.19 -8.12
CA ASP A 174 24.65 -10.21 -7.34
C ASP A 174 24.00 -10.39 -5.97
N ARG A 175 23.60 -9.28 -5.34
CA ARG A 175 22.90 -9.30 -4.05
C ARG A 175 21.53 -10.00 -4.18
N LEU A 176 20.80 -9.74 -5.26
CA LEU A 176 19.53 -10.38 -5.54
C LEU A 176 19.67 -11.90 -5.67
N ALA A 177 20.66 -12.35 -6.45
CA ALA A 177 20.94 -13.77 -6.65
C ALA A 177 21.24 -14.46 -5.33
N TRP A 178 22.15 -13.89 -4.54
CA TRP A 178 22.54 -14.43 -3.24
C TRP A 178 21.36 -14.56 -2.26
N ILE A 179 20.49 -13.54 -2.18
CA ILE A 179 19.29 -13.59 -1.31
C ILE A 179 18.37 -14.75 -1.70
N LEU A 180 18.16 -14.95 -3.00
CA LEU A 180 17.28 -15.99 -3.52
C LEU A 180 17.88 -17.38 -3.32
N GLU A 181 19.18 -17.55 -3.58
CA GLU A 181 19.91 -18.80 -3.34
C GLU A 181 19.87 -19.21 -1.86
N GLU A 182 20.13 -18.29 -0.93
CA GLU A 182 20.03 -18.57 0.50
C GLU A 182 18.59 -18.88 0.96
N ALA A 183 17.59 -18.35 0.26
CA ALA A 183 16.19 -18.72 0.48
C ALA A 183 15.86 -20.13 -0.06
N GLY A 184 16.78 -20.76 -0.80
CA GLY A 184 16.57 -22.03 -1.49
C GLY A 184 15.63 -21.88 -2.69
N ALA A 185 15.71 -20.76 -3.39
CA ALA A 185 15.07 -20.57 -4.69
C ALA A 185 15.73 -21.47 -5.75
N ASP A 186 14.93 -21.99 -6.67
CA ASP A 186 15.47 -22.67 -7.85
C ASP A 186 15.92 -21.67 -8.93
N ASP A 187 16.66 -22.16 -9.93
CA ASP A 187 17.19 -21.34 -11.02
C ASP A 187 16.09 -20.62 -11.82
N ALA A 188 14.91 -21.23 -11.93
CA ALA A 188 13.79 -20.65 -12.67
C ALA A 188 13.22 -19.43 -11.94
N LEU A 189 13.02 -19.53 -10.62
CA LEU A 189 12.62 -18.43 -9.75
C LEU A 189 13.68 -17.33 -9.77
N CYS A 190 14.95 -17.67 -9.59
CA CYS A 190 16.07 -16.72 -9.62
C CYS A 190 16.11 -15.92 -10.94
N ARG A 191 16.03 -16.61 -12.08
CA ARG A 191 16.01 -15.98 -13.40
C ARG A 191 14.82 -15.06 -13.56
N ARG A 192 13.62 -15.52 -13.20
CA ARG A 192 12.39 -14.74 -13.38
C ARG A 192 12.34 -13.49 -12.50
N VAL A 193 12.79 -13.60 -11.24
CA VAL A 193 12.87 -12.44 -10.34
C VAL A 193 13.87 -11.42 -10.89
N ARG A 194 15.04 -11.87 -11.38
CA ARG A 194 16.04 -10.99 -12.00
C ARG A 194 15.48 -10.23 -13.20
N GLU A 195 14.74 -10.91 -14.08
CA GLU A 195 14.07 -10.27 -15.23
C GLU A 195 13.07 -9.17 -14.79
N LEU A 196 12.30 -9.43 -13.73
CA LEU A 196 11.28 -8.50 -13.23
C LEU A 196 11.87 -7.30 -12.47
N VAL A 197 12.97 -7.50 -11.75
CA VAL A 197 13.65 -6.45 -10.97
C VAL A 197 14.41 -5.52 -11.91
N MET A 198 15.22 -6.06 -12.83
CA MET A 198 16.15 -5.30 -13.66
C MET A 198 15.51 -4.47 -14.80
N ARG A 199 14.17 -4.25 -14.77
CA ARG A 199 13.39 -3.45 -15.73
C ARG A 199 13.90 -3.52 -17.18
N GLY A 200 13.39 -4.47 -17.97
CA GLY A 200 13.60 -4.44 -19.43
C GLY A 200 14.37 -5.62 -20.02
N GLY A 201 14.25 -6.81 -19.43
CA GLY A 201 14.46 -8.01 -20.23
C GLY A 201 13.43 -8.06 -21.38
N PRO A 202 13.81 -8.35 -22.63
CA PRO A 202 12.89 -8.42 -23.78
C PRO A 202 11.76 -9.46 -23.63
N THR A 203 11.82 -10.30 -22.59
CA THR A 203 10.88 -11.39 -22.27
C THR A 203 10.00 -11.11 -21.05
N GLY A 204 10.11 -9.92 -20.43
CA GLY A 204 9.29 -9.53 -19.27
C GLY A 204 7.81 -9.52 -19.62
N ASN A 205 6.97 -10.20 -18.83
CA ASN A 205 5.53 -10.12 -19.01
C ASN A 205 5.07 -8.69 -18.65
N ALA A 206 4.64 -7.92 -19.65
CA ALA A 206 4.22 -6.53 -19.48
C ALA A 206 3.14 -6.37 -18.38
N ARG A 207 2.28 -7.37 -18.20
CA ARG A 207 1.27 -7.39 -17.14
C ARG A 207 1.87 -7.43 -15.74
N ASP A 208 2.92 -8.21 -15.54
CA ASP A 208 3.60 -8.37 -14.25
C ASP A 208 4.41 -7.11 -13.90
N VAL A 209 5.08 -6.53 -14.90
CA VAL A 209 5.80 -5.26 -14.72
C VAL A 209 4.83 -4.15 -14.35
N ALA A 210 3.72 -4.01 -15.07
CA ALA A 210 2.70 -3.00 -14.78
C ALA A 210 2.04 -3.20 -13.40
N LEU A 211 1.89 -4.45 -12.94
CA LEU A 211 1.42 -4.73 -11.58
C LEU A 211 2.43 -4.25 -10.53
N LEU A 212 3.72 -4.56 -10.70
CA LEU A 212 4.78 -4.14 -9.79
C LEU A 212 4.90 -2.61 -9.74
N GLU A 213 4.77 -1.93 -10.88
CA GLU A 213 4.79 -0.47 -10.94
C GLU A 213 3.58 0.17 -10.26
N ALA A 214 2.39 -0.40 -10.41
CA ALA A 214 1.20 0.06 -9.71
C ALA A 214 1.31 -0.15 -8.19
N ALA A 215 1.78 -1.32 -7.76
CA ALA A 215 1.98 -1.62 -6.34
C ALA A 215 3.04 -0.70 -5.69
N ASP A 216 4.15 -0.44 -6.39
CA ASP A 216 5.19 0.50 -5.97
C ASP A 216 4.64 1.93 -5.85
N ALA A 217 3.82 2.36 -6.81
CA ALA A 217 3.18 3.67 -6.77
C ALA A 217 2.19 3.82 -5.61
N LEU A 218 1.35 2.82 -5.34
CA LEU A 218 0.43 2.84 -4.19
C LEU A 218 1.20 2.79 -2.86
N SER A 219 2.28 2.02 -2.79
CA SER A 219 3.17 1.97 -1.62
C SER A 219 3.80 3.33 -1.33
N PHE A 220 4.28 4.04 -2.36
CA PHE A 220 4.77 5.41 -2.23
C PHE A 220 3.71 6.34 -1.60
N PHE A 221 2.46 6.33 -2.09
CA PHE A 221 1.41 7.16 -1.51
C PHE A 221 1.08 6.77 -0.08
N THR A 222 1.15 5.48 0.24
CA THR A 222 0.84 4.94 1.56
C THR A 222 1.92 5.31 2.58
N ARG A 223 3.20 5.21 2.22
CA ARG A 223 4.32 5.25 3.16
C ARG A 223 5.16 6.52 3.05
N ASP A 224 5.54 6.92 1.84
CA ASP A 224 6.62 7.87 1.62
C ASP A 224 6.13 9.28 1.28
N ALA A 225 4.95 9.42 0.70
CA ALA A 225 4.43 10.69 0.19
C ALA A 225 4.40 11.80 1.25
N SER A 226 4.12 11.47 2.51
CA SER A 226 4.11 12.43 3.62
C SER A 226 5.50 12.98 3.96
N ALA A 227 6.53 12.12 4.04
CA ALA A 227 7.91 12.55 4.29
C ALA A 227 8.48 13.29 3.07
N PHE A 228 8.27 12.73 1.88
CA PHE A 228 8.66 13.33 0.61
C PHE A 228 8.08 14.74 0.44
N SER A 229 6.83 14.97 0.87
CA SER A 229 6.20 16.28 0.85
C SER A 229 6.88 17.30 1.77
N ARG A 230 7.50 16.88 2.88
CA ARG A 230 8.23 17.79 3.79
C ARG A 230 9.62 18.14 3.27
N GLU A 231 10.27 17.19 2.60
CA GLU A 231 11.69 17.28 2.25
C GLU A 231 11.95 17.87 0.86
N THR A 232 10.91 17.93 0.00
CA THR A 232 11.09 18.32 -1.41
C THR A 232 10.40 19.62 -1.77
N THR A 233 11.01 20.34 -2.72
CA THR A 233 10.44 21.55 -3.29
C THR A 233 9.09 21.26 -3.97
N PRO A 234 8.14 22.21 -3.99
CA PRO A 234 6.82 21.99 -4.60
C PRO A 234 6.89 21.53 -6.07
N GLU A 235 7.84 22.06 -6.84
CA GLU A 235 8.00 21.69 -8.25
C GLU A 235 8.52 20.25 -8.42
N HIS A 236 9.56 19.87 -7.68
CA HIS A 236 10.07 18.51 -7.70
C HIS A 236 8.99 17.51 -7.26
N ARG A 237 8.23 17.88 -6.22
CA ARG A 237 7.11 17.11 -5.71
C ARG A 237 6.03 16.90 -6.77
N ARG A 238 5.63 17.96 -7.47
CA ARG A 238 4.64 17.90 -8.56
C ARG A 238 5.08 16.95 -9.66
N ARG A 239 6.32 17.07 -10.15
CA ARG A 239 6.86 16.20 -11.19
C ARG A 239 6.96 14.75 -10.72
N HIS A 240 7.36 14.50 -9.48
CA HIS A 240 7.44 13.15 -8.93
C HIS A 240 6.05 12.51 -8.82
N VAL A 241 5.09 13.19 -8.19
CA VAL A 241 3.72 12.67 -8.04
C VAL A 241 3.06 12.43 -9.39
N ALA A 242 3.23 13.31 -10.36
CA ALA A 242 2.73 13.10 -11.72
C ALA A 242 3.30 11.82 -12.36
N ARG A 243 4.62 11.61 -12.24
CA ARG A 243 5.27 10.37 -12.72
C ARG A 243 4.79 9.13 -11.96
N THR A 244 4.55 9.22 -10.66
CA THR A 244 4.04 8.11 -9.86
C THR A 244 2.59 7.77 -10.22
N LEU A 245 1.74 8.79 -10.43
CA LEU A 245 0.36 8.62 -10.90
C LEU A 245 0.29 8.01 -12.30
N ALA A 246 1.21 8.35 -13.19
CA ALA A 246 1.26 7.79 -14.55
C ALA A 246 1.52 6.26 -14.59
N ARG A 247 1.98 5.67 -13.48
CA ARG A 247 2.13 4.21 -13.32
C ARG A 247 0.82 3.53 -12.92
N LEU A 248 -0.17 4.30 -12.47
CA LEU A 248 -1.49 3.81 -12.12
C LEU A 248 -2.38 3.74 -13.36
N ARG A 249 -3.36 2.84 -13.31
CA ARG A 249 -4.41 2.72 -14.32
C ARG A 249 -5.76 3.10 -13.68
N PRO A 250 -6.81 3.40 -14.46
CA PRO A 250 -8.10 3.81 -13.92
C PRO A 250 -8.65 2.84 -12.86
N GLU A 251 -8.45 1.53 -13.06
CA GLU A 251 -8.86 0.49 -12.10
C GLU A 251 -8.15 0.58 -10.74
N HIS A 252 -7.03 1.29 -10.64
CA HIS A 252 -6.28 1.45 -9.39
C HIS A 252 -6.69 2.68 -8.58
N LEU A 253 -7.42 3.63 -9.18
CA LEU A 253 -7.81 4.88 -8.52
C LEU A 253 -8.68 4.70 -7.27
N PRO A 254 -9.61 3.72 -7.20
CA PRO A 254 -10.36 3.48 -5.96
C PRO A 254 -9.48 3.16 -4.75
N TRP A 255 -8.29 2.57 -4.97
CA TRP A 255 -7.34 2.29 -3.89
C TRP A 255 -6.68 3.56 -3.38
N LEU A 256 -6.36 4.51 -4.25
CA LEU A 256 -5.79 5.80 -3.86
C LEU A 256 -6.74 6.58 -2.95
N GLY A 257 -8.06 6.45 -3.17
CA GLY A 257 -9.09 7.01 -2.28
C GLY A 257 -9.12 6.41 -0.87
N GLN A 258 -8.46 5.28 -0.63
CA GLN A 258 -8.30 4.66 0.70
C GLN A 258 -6.95 4.99 1.35
N VAL A 259 -6.09 5.76 0.67
CA VAL A 259 -4.77 6.11 1.17
C VAL A 259 -4.82 7.47 1.84
N ARG A 260 -4.55 7.50 3.15
CA ARG A 260 -4.37 8.75 3.89
C ARG A 260 -3.01 9.36 3.56
N VAL A 261 -3.02 10.50 2.86
CA VAL A 261 -1.82 11.33 2.62
C VAL A 261 -1.91 12.66 3.38
N ALA A 262 -0.79 13.36 3.51
CA ALA A 262 -0.78 14.69 4.13
C ALA A 262 -1.67 15.69 3.33
N PRO A 263 -2.31 16.68 3.97
CA PRO A 263 -3.24 17.60 3.28
C PRO A 263 -2.65 18.31 2.05
N ALA A 264 -1.38 18.74 2.12
CA ALA A 264 -0.68 19.35 0.98
C ALA A 264 -0.54 18.38 -0.22
N MET A 265 -0.45 17.07 0.05
CA MET A 265 -0.43 16.04 -0.98
C MET A 265 -1.82 15.76 -1.54
N CYS A 266 -2.88 15.79 -0.72
CA CYS A 266 -4.28 15.63 -1.18
C CYS A 266 -4.62 16.67 -2.25
N ALA A 267 -4.41 17.97 -1.97
CA ALA A 267 -4.72 19.04 -2.92
C ALA A 267 -3.94 18.87 -4.25
N GLN A 268 -2.69 18.40 -4.16
CA GLN A 268 -1.87 18.15 -5.35
C GLN A 268 -2.36 16.92 -6.13
N LEU A 269 -2.77 15.85 -5.44
CA LEU A 269 -3.35 14.66 -6.05
C LEU A 269 -4.64 14.99 -6.78
N GLU A 270 -5.57 15.72 -6.16
CA GLU A 270 -6.83 16.15 -6.79
C GLU A 270 -6.58 16.93 -8.09
N SER A 271 -5.64 17.89 -8.05
CA SER A 271 -5.26 18.67 -9.23
C SER A 271 -4.66 17.81 -10.34
N LEU A 272 -3.80 16.83 -10.01
CA LEU A 272 -3.13 15.99 -10.98
C LEU A 272 -4.02 14.86 -11.51
N LEU A 273 -4.94 14.33 -10.71
CA LEU A 273 -5.86 13.27 -11.11
C LEU A 273 -6.76 13.73 -12.26
N GLY A 274 -7.28 14.96 -12.21
CA GLY A 274 -8.04 15.54 -13.31
C GLY A 274 -7.24 15.68 -14.62
N ALA A 275 -5.92 15.88 -14.52
CA ALA A 275 -5.04 15.99 -15.68
C ALA A 275 -4.63 14.63 -16.27
N VAL A 276 -4.35 13.63 -15.41
CA VAL A 276 -3.91 12.29 -15.85
C VAL A 276 -5.10 11.42 -16.26
N PHE A 277 -6.23 11.56 -15.58
CA PHE A 277 -7.46 10.79 -15.81
C PHE A 277 -8.63 11.74 -16.06
N PRO A 278 -8.65 12.44 -17.22
CA PRO A 278 -9.76 13.32 -17.54
C PRO A 278 -11.07 12.53 -17.58
N PRO A 279 -12.19 13.10 -17.10
CA PRO A 279 -13.49 12.45 -17.14
C PRO A 279 -13.84 12.06 -18.59
N ALA A 280 -14.60 10.98 -18.75
CA ALA A 280 -14.95 10.42 -20.07
C ALA A 280 -15.54 11.49 -21.02
N ASP A 281 -16.32 12.42 -20.47
CA ASP A 281 -16.97 13.50 -21.21
C ASP A 281 -15.98 14.56 -21.74
N ALA A 282 -14.81 14.71 -21.12
CA ALA A 282 -13.76 15.63 -21.58
C ALA A 282 -12.92 15.04 -22.73
N ARG A 283 -13.04 13.74 -23.01
CA ARG A 283 -12.38 13.09 -24.17
C ARG A 283 -13.22 13.16 -25.44
N ALA A 284 -14.50 13.51 -25.33
CA ALA A 284 -15.30 13.91 -26.47
C ALA A 284 -14.87 15.33 -26.88
N GLY A 285 -13.85 15.41 -27.74
CA GLY A 285 -13.58 16.64 -28.49
C GLY A 285 -14.86 17.10 -29.20
N PRO A 286 -15.00 18.39 -29.55
CA PRO A 286 -16.21 18.89 -30.18
C PRO A 286 -16.50 18.03 -31.41
N LEU A 287 -17.56 17.23 -31.35
CA LEU A 287 -18.11 16.55 -32.51
C LEU A 287 -18.31 17.64 -33.55
N ALA A 288 -17.49 17.61 -34.61
CA ALA A 288 -17.59 18.50 -35.73
C ALA A 288 -19.05 18.49 -36.17
N ARG A 289 -19.73 19.63 -36.03
CA ARG A 289 -21.08 19.81 -36.55
C ARG A 289 -21.03 19.44 -38.03
N PRO A 290 -21.85 18.51 -38.53
CA PRO A 290 -21.91 18.22 -39.95
C PRO A 290 -22.25 19.53 -40.66
N GLY A 291 -21.36 19.94 -41.58
CA GLY A 291 -21.49 21.18 -42.32
C GLY A 291 -22.84 21.24 -43.02
N VAL A 292 -23.56 22.34 -42.80
CA VAL A 292 -24.74 22.69 -43.57
C VAL A 292 -24.27 22.93 -45.00
N ASN A 293 -24.67 22.02 -45.89
CA ASN A 293 -24.39 22.09 -47.31
C ASN A 293 -25.27 23.19 -47.93
N THR A 294 -24.75 24.41 -48.04
CA THR A 294 -25.38 25.48 -48.83
C THR A 294 -25.02 25.27 -50.29
N GLY A 295 -25.90 24.59 -51.03
CA GLY A 295 -25.80 24.49 -52.49
C GLY A 295 -26.08 25.85 -53.16
N PRO A 296 -25.44 26.14 -54.31
CA PRO A 296 -25.66 27.38 -55.05
C PRO A 296 -26.97 27.35 -55.84
N SER A 297 -27.52 28.55 -56.05
CA SER A 297 -28.74 28.88 -56.80
C SER A 297 -28.69 28.51 -58.28
#